data_AF-A0A0Q9P1F3-F1
#
_entry.id   AF-A0A0Q9P1F3-F1
#
_cell.length_a   1.000
_cell.length_b   1.000
_cell.length_c   1.000
_cell.angle_alpha   90.00
_cell.angle_beta   90.00
_cell.angle_gamma   90.00
#
_symmetry.space_group_name_H-M   'P 1'
#
loop_
_entity.id
_entity.type
_entity.pdbx_description
1 polymer ?
#
loop_
_entity_poly.entity_id
_entity_poly.type
_entity_poly.pdbx_seq_one_letter_code
_entity_poly.pdbx_strand_id
1 'polypeptide(L)' 'MSEAGEHHSAEAEASSRDPHDWGRAMALALTRLAEQLADEDSEDIHAVLVDRPLNLEIRDEEDGVCITVSTRGGSAG' A
#
# COMPACT_ATOMS: atom_id res chain seq x y z
N MET A 1 -24.61 -10.23 6.83
CA MET A 1 -24.15 -8.83 6.89
C MET A 1 -23.10 -8.73 5.80
N SER A 2 -23.27 -7.84 4.82
CA SER A 2 -22.29 -7.70 3.75
C SER A 2 -21.04 -7.06 4.34
N GLU A 3 -20.00 -7.85 4.61
CA GLU A 3 -18.67 -7.31 4.79
C GLU A 3 -18.27 -6.77 3.41
N ALA A 4 -18.54 -5.48 3.16
CA ALA A 4 -17.84 -4.75 2.13
C ALA A 4 -16.36 -4.87 2.54
N GLY A 5 -15.62 -5.78 1.90
CA GLY A 5 -14.23 -6.06 2.27
C GLY A 5 -13.48 -4.75 2.41
N GLU A 6 -12.95 -4.51 3.61
CA GLU A 6 -12.40 -3.20 3.97
C GLU A 6 -11.27 -2.85 3.00
N HIS A 7 -11.45 -1.74 2.28
CA HIS A 7 -10.47 -1.22 1.34
C HIS A 7 -9.45 -0.37 2.11
N HIS A 8 -8.36 -1.01 2.54
CA HIS A 8 -7.22 -0.30 3.14
C HIS A 8 -6.30 0.25 2.04
N SER A 9 -5.77 1.44 2.27
CA SER A 9 -4.82 2.10 1.36
C SER A 9 -3.82 2.95 2.13
N ALA A 10 -2.60 3.03 1.62
CA ALA A 10 -1.56 3.89 2.15
C ALA A 10 -0.77 4.54 1.01
N GLU A 11 -0.26 5.74 1.27
CA GLU A 11 0.45 6.54 0.27
C GLU A 11 1.83 6.95 0.77
N ALA A 12 2.76 7.18 -0.16
CA ALA A 12 4.06 7.79 0.11
C ALA A 12 4.59 8.50 -1.13
N GLU A 13 5.34 9.57 -0.91
CA GLU A 13 5.85 10.44 -1.98
C GLU A 13 7.32 10.12 -2.29
N ALA A 14 7.68 10.22 -3.56
CA ALA A 14 9.06 10.29 -4.02
C ALA A 14 9.29 11.63 -4.70
N SER A 15 10.37 12.33 -4.34
CA SER A 15 10.74 13.64 -4.90
C SER A 15 11.39 13.55 -6.29
N SER A 16 11.18 12.44 -6.99
CA SER A 16 11.78 12.12 -8.29
C SER A 16 10.77 11.38 -9.14
N ARG A 17 10.75 11.68 -10.44
CA ARG A 17 9.97 10.94 -11.44
C ARG A 17 10.74 9.75 -12.01
N ASP A 18 11.99 9.53 -11.58
CA ASP A 18 12.78 8.36 -11.99
C ASP A 18 12.33 7.11 -11.21
N PRO A 19 11.83 6.06 -11.88
CA PRO A 19 11.41 4.81 -11.23
C PRO A 19 12.48 4.16 -10.36
N HIS A 20 13.77 4.40 -10.63
CA HIS A 20 14.86 3.86 -9.82
C HIS A 20 14.89 4.46 -8.40
N ASP A 21 14.32 5.64 -8.19
CA ASP A 21 14.30 6.33 -6.89
C ASP A 21 13.07 5.96 -6.04
N TRP A 22 12.07 5.30 -6.62
CA TRP A 22 10.76 5.07 -5.99
C TRP A 22 10.76 3.99 -4.91
N GLY A 23 11.80 3.16 -4.86
CA GLY A 23 11.86 2.02 -3.93
C GLY A 23 11.63 2.40 -2.47
N ARG A 24 12.13 3.57 -2.03
CA ARG A 24 11.91 4.07 -0.67
C ARG A 24 10.46 4.46 -0.40
N ALA A 25 9.83 5.16 -1.33
CA ALA A 25 8.43 5.55 -1.20
C ALA A 25 7.52 4.32 -1.23
N MET A 26 7.77 3.37 -2.14
CA MET A 26 7.02 2.11 -2.19
C MET A 26 7.15 1.30 -0.89
N ALA A 27 8.36 1.17 -0.33
CA ALA A 27 8.57 0.47 0.94
C ALA A 27 7.85 1.15 2.12
N LEU A 28 7.77 2.49 2.11
CA LEU A 28 7.06 3.25 3.12
C LEU A 28 5.54 3.08 3.00
N ALA A 29 4.98 3.15 1.79
CA ALA A 29 3.56 2.89 1.55
C ALA A 29 3.17 1.46 1.97
N LEU A 30 4.00 0.46 1.66
CA LEU A 30 3.79 -0.93 2.10
C LEU A 30 3.82 -1.05 3.62
N THR A 31 4.79 -0.44 4.31
CA THR A 31 4.85 -0.46 5.78
C THR A 31 3.61 0.16 6.40
N ARG A 32 3.19 1.34 5.92
CA ARG A 32 1.97 2.01 6.39
C ARG A 32 0.71 1.18 6.16
N LEU A 33 0.65 0.44 5.05
CA LEU A 33 -0.47 -0.45 4.79
C LEU A 33 -0.45 -1.66 5.72
N ALA A 34 0.71 -2.25 5.98
CA ALA A 34 0.89 -3.31 6.96
C ALA A 34 0.44 -2.87 8.36
N GLU A 35 0.84 -1.67 8.80
CA GLU A 35 0.44 -1.11 10.09
C GLU A 35 -1.09 -0.95 10.22
N GLN A 36 -1.80 -0.67 9.13
CA GLN A 36 -3.27 -0.58 9.13
C GLN A 36 -3.96 -1.95 9.22
N LEU A 37 -3.29 -3.01 8.75
CA LEU A 37 -3.86 -4.35 8.60
C LEU A 37 -3.45 -5.30 9.72
N ALA A 38 -2.31 -5.04 10.37
CA ALA A 38 -1.77 -5.90 11.39
C ALA A 38 -2.56 -5.78 12.71
N ASP A 39 -2.78 -6.92 13.36
CA ASP A 39 -3.30 -6.95 14.73
C ASP A 39 -2.27 -6.37 15.71
N GLU A 40 -2.74 -5.79 16.82
CA GLU A 40 -1.88 -5.13 17.83
C GLU A 40 -0.76 -6.04 18.39
N ASP A 41 -0.96 -7.37 18.35
CA ASP A 41 -0.02 -8.38 18.85
C ASP A 41 0.86 -9.01 17.74
N SER A 42 0.89 -8.47 16.52
CA SER A 42 1.65 -9.05 15.41
C SER A 42 3.17 -8.94 15.62
N GLU A 43 3.87 -10.08 15.60
CA GLU A 43 5.35 -10.14 15.71
C GLU A 43 6.06 -9.63 14.45
N ASP A 44 5.43 -9.75 13.28
CA ASP A 44 5.90 -9.21 12.00
C ASP A 44 4.71 -8.61 11.23
N ILE A 45 4.61 -7.28 11.24
CA ILE A 45 3.52 -6.54 10.60
C ILE A 45 3.52 -6.72 9.07
N HIS A 46 4.66 -7.02 8.44
CA HIS A 46 4.74 -7.14 6.98
C HIS A 46 4.23 -8.49 6.49
N ALA A 47 4.16 -9.50 7.37
CA ALA A 47 3.64 -10.83 7.03
C ALA A 47 2.18 -10.78 6.53
N VAL A 48 1.38 -9.81 6.99
CA VAL A 48 -0.03 -9.63 6.58
C VAL A 48 -0.20 -9.25 5.09
N LEU A 49 0.89 -8.79 4.46
CA LEU A 49 0.92 -8.41 3.04
C LEU A 49 1.30 -9.59 2.13
N VAL A 50 1.90 -10.66 2.67
CA VAL A 50 2.31 -11.83 1.89
C VAL A 50 1.07 -12.56 1.39
N ASP A 51 1.10 -13.02 0.13
CA ASP A 51 0.00 -13.66 -0.60
C ASP A 51 -1.31 -12.84 -0.70
N ARG A 52 -1.27 -11.55 -0.31
CA ARG A 52 -2.40 -10.64 -0.42
C ARG A 52 -2.34 -9.90 -1.76
N PRO A 53 -3.45 -9.86 -2.53
CA PRO A 53 -3.50 -9.07 -3.75
C PRO A 53 -3.51 -7.57 -3.41
N LEU A 54 -2.53 -6.85 -3.94
CA LEU A 54 -2.38 -5.40 -3.81
C LEU A 54 -2.53 -4.71 -5.16
N ASN A 55 -3.12 -3.52 -5.15
CA ASN A 55 -3.10 -2.60 -6.29
C ASN A 55 -2.08 -1.49 -6.00
N LEU A 56 -1.24 -1.20 -6.99
CA LEU A 56 -0.28 -0.09 -6.97
C LEU A 56 -0.77 0.98 -7.95
N GLU A 57 -0.88 2.22 -7.47
CA GLU A 57 -1.14 3.39 -8.29
C GLU A 57 0.01 4.39 -8.13
N ILE A 58 0.42 5.00 -9.24
CA ILE A 58 1.47 6.02 -9.27
C ILE A 58 0.88 7.26 -9.94
N ARG A 59 0.85 8.37 -9.20
CA ARG A 59 0.32 9.66 -9.66
C ARG A 59 1.47 10.65 -9.82
N ASP A 60 1.47 11.37 -10.94
CA ASP A 60 2.38 12.51 -11.13
C ASP A 60 1.94 13.66 -10.21
N GLU A 61 2.89 14.24 -9.48
CA GLU A 61 2.69 15.39 -8.60
C GLU A 61 3.75 16.45 -8.94
N GLU A 62 3.55 17.71 -8.54
CA GLU A 62 4.43 18.84 -8.95
C GLU A 62 5.92 18.53 -8.73
N ASP A 63 6.27 17.99 -7.56
CA ASP A 63 7.65 17.72 -7.12
C ASP A 63 8.12 16.26 -7.27
N GLY A 64 7.37 15.41 -7.98
CA GLY A 64 7.75 14.01 -8.16
C GLY A 64 6.56 13.09 -8.42
N VAL A 65 6.42 12.04 -7.62
CA VAL A 65 5.28 11.12 -7.70
C VAL A 65 4.71 10.78 -6.33
N CYS A 66 3.40 10.55 -6.29
CA CYS A 66 2.73 9.90 -5.17
C CYS A 66 2.50 8.43 -5.51
N ILE A 67 2.91 7.54 -4.61
CA ILE A 67 2.71 6.09 -4.72
C ILE A 67 1.64 5.69 -3.72
N THR A 68 0.54 5.13 -4.22
CA THR A 68 -0.54 4.57 -3.42
C THR A 68 -0.54 3.05 -3.54
N VAL A 69 -0.55 2.36 -2.40
CA VAL A 69 -0.75 0.91 -2.33
C VAL A 69 -2.07 0.64 -1.61
N SER A 70 -2.93 -0.17 -2.22
CA SER A 70 -4.22 -0.54 -1.65
C SER A 70 -4.47 -2.03 -1.72
N THR A 71 -5.28 -2.52 -0.79
CA THR A 71 -5.82 -3.88 -0.88
C THR A 71 -6.81 -3.94 -2.03
N ARG A 72 -6.74 -5.01 -2.83
CA ARG A 72 -7.76 -5.28 -3.83
C ARG A 72 -9.00 -5.77 -3.08
N GLY A 73 -9.99 -4.89 -2.89
CA GLY A 73 -11.28 -5.30 -2.35
C GLY A 73 -11.81 -6.44 -3.19
N GLY A 74 -12.13 -7.56 -2.53
CA GLY A 74 -12.59 -8.76 -3.18
C GLY A 74 -13.90 -8.46 -3.91
N SER A 75 -13.83 -8.24 -5.23
CA SER A 75 -14.98 -8.58 -6.07
C SER A 75 -15.02 -10.10 -6.09
N ALA A 76 -15.95 -10.68 -5.32
CA ALA A 76 -16.38 -12.04 -5.55
C ALA A 76 -16.85 -12.12 -7.02
N GLY A 77 -16.13 -12.88 -7.83
CA GLY A 77 -16.41 -13.12 -9.24
C GLY A 77 -16.03 -14.54 -9.60
#